data_AF-A0AAP3FQW5-F1
#
_entry.id   AF-A0AAP3FQW5-F1
#
_cell.length_a   1.000
_cell.length_b   1.000
_cell.length_c   1.000
_cell.angle_alpha   90.00
_cell.angle_beta   90.00
_cell.angle_gamma   90.00
#
_symmetry.space_group_name_H-M   'P 1'
#
loop_
_entity.id
_entity.type
_entity.pdbx_description
1 polymer ?
#
loop_
_entity_poly.entity_id
_entity_poly.type
_entity_poly.pdbx_seq_one_letter_code
_entity_poly.pdbx_strand_id
1 'polypeptide(L)'
;MKINMKTIGGFLFIVFGISVFFGGGSFGFIIPLAIGALMTYAGIKRFAAGKAITGIIVGGIGAIMLICSLPFMVGLALAAAMVYYGWKLMKNGSADNDASSFGSEPSSAAYQSHFDAEWEEFLKKK
;
A
#
# COMPACT_ATOMS: atom_id res chain seq x y z
N MET A 1 -15.77 2.67 20.07
CA MET A 1 -14.70 2.01 19.32
C MET A 1 -13.37 2.61 19.79
N LYS A 2 -12.54 1.88 20.53
CA LYS A 2 -11.21 2.39 20.96
C LYS A 2 -10.31 2.41 19.71
N ILE A 3 -9.95 3.60 19.25
CA ILE A 3 -9.10 3.75 18.07
C ILE A 3 -7.66 3.44 18.49
N ASN A 4 -7.14 2.29 18.07
CA ASN A 4 -5.74 1.91 18.31
C ASN A 4 -4.81 2.49 17.23
N MET A 5 -3.55 2.74 17.57
CA MET A 5 -2.55 3.27 16.65
C MET A 5 -2.31 2.36 15.43
N LYS A 6 -2.44 1.04 15.60
CA LYS A 6 -2.43 0.05 14.51
C LYS A 6 -3.60 0.25 13.53
N THR A 7 -4.77 0.60 14.03
CA THR A 7 -5.97 0.86 13.22
C THR A 7 -5.85 2.17 12.45
N ILE A 8 -5.33 3.23 13.08
CA ILE A 8 -5.05 4.52 12.41
C ILE A 8 -4.01 4.34 11.31
N GLY A 9 -2.89 3.66 11.62
CA GLY A 9 -1.84 3.40 10.66
C GLY A 9 -2.33 2.60 9.46
N GLY A 10 -3.16 1.57 9.70
CA GLY A 10 -3.72 0.74 8.63
C GLY A 10 -4.71 1.51 7.75
N PHE A 11 -5.55 2.34 8.35
CA PHE A 11 -6.47 3.21 7.62
C PHE A 11 -5.72 4.22 6.73
N LEU A 12 -4.69 4.89 7.26
CA LEU A 12 -3.85 5.80 6.49
C LEU A 12 -3.15 5.10 5.32
N PHE A 13 -2.68 3.87 5.53
CA PHE A 13 -2.05 3.07 4.48
C PHE A 13 -3.02 2.74 3.33
N ILE A 14 -4.29 2.45 3.65
CA ILE A 14 -5.32 2.22 2.65
C ILE A 14 -5.63 3.51 1.89
N VAL A 15 -5.88 4.62 2.60
CA VAL A 15 -6.19 5.91 1.97
C VAL A 15 -5.05 6.37 1.06
N PHE A 16 -3.81 6.19 1.50
CA PHE A 16 -2.64 6.50 0.68
C PHE A 16 -2.52 5.53 -0.50
N GLY A 17 -2.72 4.23 -0.32
CA GLY A 17 -2.68 3.24 -1.41
C GLY A 17 -3.73 3.54 -2.49
N ILE A 18 -4.96 3.88 -2.08
CA ILE A 18 -6.03 4.32 -3.00
C ILE A 18 -5.64 5.64 -3.67
N SER A 19 -5.08 6.60 -2.93
CA SER A 19 -4.61 7.88 -3.48
C SER A 19 -3.46 7.69 -4.48
N VAL A 20 -2.55 6.76 -4.27
CA VAL A 20 -1.50 6.41 -5.24
C VAL A 20 -2.12 5.77 -6.48
N PHE A 21 -3.13 4.92 -6.29
CA PHE A 21 -3.85 4.30 -7.39
C PHE A 21 -4.60 5.32 -8.25
N PHE A 22 -5.29 6.29 -7.66
CA PHE A 22 -6.15 7.24 -8.40
C PHE A 22 -5.52 8.62 -8.67
N GLY A 23 -4.57 9.05 -7.85
CA GLY A 23 -3.99 10.40 -7.87
C GLY A 23 -3.07 10.69 -9.06
N GLY A 24 -2.59 9.65 -9.75
CA GLY A 24 -1.74 9.80 -10.94
C GLY A 24 -2.47 9.87 -12.29
N GLY A 25 -3.81 9.91 -12.32
CA GLY A 25 -4.58 9.83 -13.58
C GLY A 25 -4.56 8.44 -14.23
N SER A 26 -4.54 7.40 -13.39
CA SER A 26 -4.29 5.98 -13.68
C SER A 26 -5.02 5.35 -14.86
N PHE A 27 -6.18 5.87 -15.26
CA PHE A 27 -6.87 5.39 -16.47
C PHE A 27 -6.10 5.71 -17.76
N GLY A 28 -5.25 6.74 -17.75
CA GLY A 28 -4.43 7.11 -18.90
C GLY A 28 -3.39 6.06 -19.30
N PHE A 29 -2.99 5.18 -18.38
CA PHE A 29 -1.99 4.13 -18.64
C PHE A 29 -2.60 2.77 -18.98
N ILE A 30 -3.88 2.54 -18.69
CA ILE A 30 -4.57 1.30 -19.03
C ILE A 30 -4.73 1.18 -20.56
N ILE A 31 -5.04 2.30 -21.22
CA ILE A 31 -5.23 2.38 -22.68
C ILE A 31 -3.94 2.00 -23.44
N PRO A 32 -2.77 2.65 -23.22
CA PRO A 32 -1.53 2.28 -23.90
C PRO A 32 -1.04 0.89 -23.51
N LEU A 33 -1.32 0.41 -22.29
CA LEU A 33 -1.01 -0.97 -21.90
C LEU A 33 -1.83 -1.99 -22.71
N ALA A 34 -3.13 -1.75 -22.87
CA ALA A 34 -4.01 -2.62 -23.67
C ALA A 34 -3.66 -2.58 -25.16
N ILE A 35 -3.46 -1.39 -25.73
CA ILE A 35 -3.08 -1.22 -27.14
C ILE A 35 -1.69 -1.81 -27.38
N GLY A 36 -0.74 -1.57 -26.48
CA GLY A 36 0.61 -2.12 -26.54
C GLY A 36 0.60 -3.64 -26.58
N ALA A 37 -0.17 -4.29 -25.67
CA ALA A 37 -0.30 -5.74 -25.64
C ALA A 37 -0.91 -6.30 -26.94
N LEU A 38 -1.96 -5.66 -27.47
CA LEU A 38 -2.60 -6.08 -28.72
C LEU A 38 -1.66 -5.91 -29.93
N MET A 39 -0.92 -4.80 -30.01
CA MET A 39 0.06 -4.57 -31.07
C MET A 39 1.22 -5.56 -30.98
N THR A 40 1.75 -5.83 -29.79
CA THR A 40 2.79 -6.84 -29.60
C THR A 40 2.31 -8.21 -30.07
N TYR A 41 1.10 -8.63 -29.66
CA TYR A 41 0.51 -9.89 -30.11
C TYR A 41 0.32 -9.93 -31.63
N ALA A 42 -0.24 -8.87 -32.23
CA ALA A 42 -0.43 -8.78 -33.68
C ALA A 42 0.90 -8.78 -34.45
N GLY A 43 1.94 -8.15 -33.91
CA GLY A 43 3.29 -8.15 -34.46
C GLY A 43 3.90 -9.55 -34.47
N ILE A 44 3.82 -10.27 -33.35
CA ILE A 44 4.28 -11.67 -33.23
C ILE A 44 3.54 -12.56 -34.23
N LYS A 45 2.21 -12.43 -34.32
CA LYS A 45 1.40 -13.21 -35.26
C LYS A 45 1.79 -12.94 -36.72
N ARG A 46 2.06 -11.68 -37.08
CA ARG A 46 2.51 -11.31 -38.43
C ARG A 46 3.93 -11.81 -38.73
N PHE A 47 4.81 -11.76 -37.75
CA PHE A 47 6.17 -12.30 -37.87
C PHE A 47 6.14 -13.81 -38.13
N ALA A 48 5.35 -14.55 -37.36
CA ALA A 48 5.15 -15.99 -37.54
C ALA A 48 4.52 -16.35 -38.90
N ALA A 49 3.69 -15.46 -39.46
CA ALA A 49 3.08 -15.64 -40.78
C ALA A 49 4.01 -15.28 -41.97
N GLY A 50 5.33 -15.16 -41.73
CA GLY A 50 6.32 -14.85 -42.77
C GLY A 50 6.43 -13.37 -43.15
N LYS A 51 5.62 -12.48 -42.55
CA LYS A 51 5.70 -11.02 -42.75
C LYS A 51 6.66 -10.39 -41.73
N ALA A 52 7.92 -10.79 -41.80
CA ALA A 52 8.93 -10.47 -40.78
C ALA A 52 9.09 -8.96 -40.53
N ILE A 53 9.26 -8.15 -41.59
CA ILE A 53 9.49 -6.69 -41.46
C ILE A 53 8.29 -6.00 -40.79
N THR A 54 7.08 -6.24 -41.30
CA THR A 54 5.85 -5.65 -40.73
C THR A 54 5.57 -6.18 -39.32
N GLY A 55 5.89 -7.44 -39.05
CA GLY A 55 5.76 -8.04 -37.72
C GLY A 55 6.69 -7.39 -36.70
N ILE A 56 7.96 -7.15 -37.06
CA ILE A 56 8.94 -6.46 -36.21
C ILE A 56 8.51 -5.02 -35.93
N ILE A 57 8.05 -4.27 -36.95
CA ILE A 57 7.63 -2.88 -36.76
C ILE A 57 6.43 -2.79 -35.82
N VAL A 58 5.37 -3.57 -36.09
CA VAL A 58 4.14 -3.56 -35.29
C VAL A 58 4.41 -4.08 -33.87
N GLY A 59 5.18 -5.17 -33.77
CA GLY A 59 5.53 -5.77 -32.48
C GLY A 59 6.44 -4.87 -31.65
N GLY A 60 7.40 -4.20 -32.29
CA GLY A 60 8.33 -3.26 -31.66
C GLY A 60 7.62 -2.02 -31.11
N ILE A 61 6.69 -1.42 -31.86
CA ILE A 61 5.86 -0.31 -31.35
C ILE A 61 5.06 -0.75 -30.13
N GLY A 62 4.42 -1.93 -30.19
CA GLY A 62 3.71 -2.48 -29.05
C GLY A 62 4.60 -2.70 -27.83
N ALA A 63 5.80 -3.25 -28.04
CA ALA A 63 6.76 -3.49 -26.97
C ALA A 63 7.25 -2.20 -26.31
N ILE A 64 7.53 -1.15 -27.08
CA ILE A 64 7.90 0.17 -26.55
C ILE A 64 6.78 0.75 -25.70
N MET A 65 5.53 0.66 -26.15
CA MET A 65 4.37 1.09 -25.35
C MET A 65 4.28 0.34 -24.02
N LEU A 66 4.49 -0.98 -24.02
CA LEU A 66 4.50 -1.77 -22.79
C LEU A 66 5.63 -1.37 -21.84
N ILE A 67 6.84 -1.11 -22.37
CA ILE A 67 7.98 -0.63 -21.57
C ILE A 67 7.65 0.72 -20.93
N CYS A 68 7.06 1.66 -21.67
CA CYS A 68 6.60 2.94 -21.15
C CYS A 68 5.49 2.79 -20.09
N SER A 69 4.78 1.66 -20.08
CA SER A 69 3.72 1.34 -19.12
C SER A 69 4.24 0.69 -17.83
N LEU A 70 5.52 0.31 -17.76
CA LEU A 70 6.10 -0.37 -16.57
C LEU A 70 5.98 0.45 -15.27
N PRO A 71 6.23 1.78 -15.24
CA PRO A 71 6.06 2.57 -14.03
C PRO A 71 4.64 2.51 -13.47
N PHE A 72 3.63 2.43 -14.35
CA PHE A 72 2.24 2.24 -13.95
C PHE A 72 2.02 0.88 -13.29
N MET A 73 2.57 -0.21 -13.84
CA MET A 73 2.50 -1.54 -13.21
C MET A 73 3.16 -1.56 -11.82
N VAL A 74 4.29 -0.87 -11.65
CA VAL A 74 4.95 -0.74 -10.34
C VAL A 74 4.08 0.05 -9.37
N GLY A 75 3.51 1.17 -9.80
CA GLY A 75 2.57 1.96 -8.99
C GLY A 75 1.33 1.16 -8.58
N LEU A 76 0.78 0.37 -9.51
CA LEU A 76 -0.35 -0.53 -9.28
C LEU A 76 -0.01 -1.59 -8.21
N ALA A 77 1.14 -2.24 -8.35
CA ALA A 77 1.61 -3.25 -7.40
C ALA A 77 1.86 -2.65 -6.00
N LEU A 78 2.47 -1.46 -5.94
CA LEU A 78 2.69 -0.74 -4.70
C LEU A 78 1.37 -0.36 -4.03
N ALA A 79 0.42 0.21 -4.78
CA ALA A 79 -0.90 0.57 -4.27
C ALA A 79 -1.63 -0.67 -3.70
N ALA A 80 -1.63 -1.78 -4.45
CA ALA A 80 -2.24 -3.03 -3.99
C ALA A 80 -1.57 -3.56 -2.71
N ALA A 81 -0.23 -3.51 -2.62
CA ALA A 81 0.50 -3.89 -1.43
C ALA A 81 0.13 -3.00 -0.23
N MET A 82 0.05 -1.68 -0.42
CA MET A 82 -0.34 -0.76 0.64
C MET A 82 -1.76 -1.02 1.13
N VAL A 83 -2.73 -1.19 0.24
CA VAL A 83 -4.10 -1.52 0.63
C VAL A 83 -4.16 -2.85 1.39
N TYR A 84 -3.44 -3.87 0.90
CA TYR A 84 -3.39 -5.18 1.55
C TYR A 84 -2.77 -5.13 2.96
N TYR A 85 -1.60 -4.49 3.10
CA TYR A 85 -0.94 -4.37 4.40
C TYR A 85 -1.72 -3.48 5.35
N GLY A 86 -2.33 -2.39 4.87
CA GLY A 86 -3.21 -1.54 5.68
C GLY A 86 -4.42 -2.31 6.21
N TRP A 87 -5.08 -3.11 5.36
CA TRP A 87 -6.15 -4.01 5.79
C TRP A 87 -5.66 -5.02 6.83
N LYS A 88 -4.56 -5.73 6.53
CA LYS A 88 -3.99 -6.75 7.42
C LYS A 88 -3.65 -6.18 8.79
N LEU A 89 -3.11 -4.95 8.84
CA LEU A 89 -2.77 -4.26 10.07
C LEU A 89 -4.02 -3.92 10.91
N MET A 90 -5.11 -3.48 10.28
CA MET A 90 -6.38 -3.25 10.97
C MET A 90 -7.02 -4.54 11.48
N LYS A 91 -6.95 -5.63 10.70
CA LYS A 91 -7.50 -6.94 11.09
C LYS A 91 -6.76 -7.52 12.30
N ASN A 92 -5.43 -7.48 12.29
CA ASN A 92 -4.61 -7.98 13.39
C ASN A 92 -4.65 -7.05 14.61
N GLY A 93 -4.74 -5.73 14.40
CA GLY A 93 -4.94 -4.76 15.48
C GLY A 93 -6.30 -4.87 16.16
N SER A 94 -7.28 -5.57 15.55
CA SER A 94 -8.58 -5.87 16.16
C SER A 94 -8.52 -7.13 17.04
N ALA A 95 -7.71 -8.13 16.66
CA ALA A 95 -7.53 -9.38 17.41
C ALA A 95 -6.78 -9.20 18.74
N ASP A 96 -5.85 -8.24 18.82
CA ASP A 96 -5.14 -7.90 20.07
C ASP A 96 -6.07 -7.27 21.14
N ASN A 97 -7.27 -6.81 20.77
CA ASN A 97 -8.17 -6.15 21.72
C ASN A 97 -9.06 -7.12 22.50
N ASP A 98 -9.28 -8.34 22.00
CA ASP A 98 -10.08 -9.36 22.70
C ASP A 98 -9.27 -10.12 23.76
N ALA A 99 -7.94 -9.99 23.77
CA ALA A 99 -7.07 -10.57 24.80
C ALA A 99 -6.81 -9.64 25.99
N SER A 100 -7.51 -8.50 26.10
CA SER A 100 -7.31 -7.51 27.17
C SER A 100 -8.52 -7.33 28.08
N SER A 101 -9.36 -8.37 28.24
CA SER A 101 -10.43 -8.40 29.24
C SER A 101 -10.25 -9.60 30.17
N PHE A 102 -9.97 -9.29 31.44
CA PHE A 102 -9.87 -10.17 32.61
C PHE A 102 -8.58 -10.96 32.84
N GLY A 103 -7.56 -10.25 33.32
CA GLY A 103 -6.67 -10.72 34.37
C GLY A 103 -6.52 -9.61 35.40
N SER A 104 -7.24 -9.71 36.52
CA SER A 104 -7.10 -8.85 37.69
C SER A 104 -5.67 -8.94 38.25
N GLU A 105 -4.94 -7.81 38.19
CA GLU A 105 -3.85 -7.28 39.05
C GLU A 105 -2.84 -8.22 39.77
N PRO A 106 -1.56 -7.82 39.87
CA PRO A 106 -1.22 -6.67 40.71
C PRO A 106 -0.44 -5.57 39.98
N SER A 107 -0.86 -4.34 40.28
CA SER A 107 -0.07 -3.12 40.24
C SER A 107 1.44 -3.36 40.42
N SER A 108 2.21 -3.31 39.33
CA SER A 108 3.63 -2.99 39.40
C SER A 108 3.78 -1.46 39.36
N ALA A 109 3.44 -0.84 40.48
CA ALA A 109 3.67 0.59 40.78
C ALA A 109 5.17 0.89 40.92
N ALA A 110 5.95 0.67 39.85
CA ALA A 110 7.40 0.87 39.87
C ALA A 110 7.94 1.77 38.74
N TYR A 111 7.11 2.23 37.80
CA TYR A 111 7.56 3.06 36.68
C TYR A 111 6.84 4.42 36.53
N GLN A 112 6.01 4.81 37.50
CA GLN A 112 5.18 6.02 37.38
C GLN A 112 5.13 6.86 38.67
N SER A 113 6.19 6.85 39.47
CA SER A 113 6.23 7.57 40.76
C SER A 113 7.37 8.58 40.92
N HIS A 114 8.39 8.62 40.06
CA HIS A 114 9.52 9.53 40.28
C HIS A 114 9.19 10.99 39.91
N PHE A 115 8.46 11.22 38.82
CA PHE A 115 8.15 12.58 38.36
C PHE A 115 7.05 13.24 39.21
N ASP A 116 5.98 12.50 39.54
CA ASP A 116 4.88 13.04 40.36
C ASP A 116 5.28 13.24 41.83
N ALA A 117 6.18 12.41 42.37
CA ALA A 117 6.71 12.60 43.71
C ALA A 117 7.60 13.85 43.82
N GLU A 118 8.46 14.10 42.82
CA GLU A 118 9.27 15.32 42.75
C GLU A 118 8.41 16.58 42.57
N TRP A 119 7.31 16.47 41.81
CA TRP A 119 6.36 17.58 41.60
C TRP A 119 5.59 17.94 42.88
N GLU A 120 5.17 16.94 43.66
CA GLU A 120 4.48 17.20 44.93
C GLU A 120 5.40 17.82 45.99
N GLU A 121 6.67 17.43 46.06
CA GLU A 121 7.64 18.05 46.97
C GLU A 121 7.89 19.53 46.61
N PHE A 122 7.92 19.87 45.33
CA PHE A 122 8.10 21.24 44.87
C PHE A 122 6.91 22.15 45.25
N LEU A 123 5.68 21.64 45.16
CA LEU A 123 4.46 22.37 45.53
C LEU A 123 4.28 22.53 47.04
N LYS A 124 4.80 21.59 47.83
CA LYS A 124 4.72 21.61 49.31
C LYS A 124 5.75 22.52 49.96
N LYS A 125 6.77 23.00 49.23
CA LYS A 125 7.89 23.80 49.77
C LYS A 125 7.70 25.32 49.62
N LYS A 126 6.48 25.82 49.82
CA LYS A 126 6.21 27.26 49.94
C LYS A 126 6.22 27.70 51.40
#